data_AF-G4RPU8-F1
#
_entry.id   AF-G4RPU8-F1
#
_cell.length_a   1.000
_cell.length_b   1.000
_cell.length_c   1.000
_cell.angle_alpha   90.00
_cell.angle_beta   90.00
_cell.angle_gamma   90.00
#
_symmetry.space_group_name_H-M   'P 1'
#
loop_
_entity.id
_entity.type
_entity.pdbx_description
1 polymer ?
#
loop_
_entity_poly.entity_id
_entity_poly.type
_entity_poly.pdbx_seq_one_letter_code
_entity_poly.pdbx_strand_id
1 'polypeptide(L)'
;MTQTVEVKLCVSSVISLECPTRNSSSLLEKGLDLMNRYNISRYDLLGPLIALGAEPNEARKALGVRISGNIKRPIQTFYERYRGRLGEDTVVKILYELYRAAGGECLCPVGPIVPFGPDRYLVQRPSGIYLCESGNCREIAPEPIALYDHPQGCQLYNPALQIVGQPVAVVAGQLKALKIAEPDLVAQYLLPALCRDLRGVELKTFEFF
;
A
#
# COMPACT_ATOMS: atom_id res chain seq x y z
N MET A 1 -17.78 16.91 15.54
CA MET A 1 -16.94 15.78 16.00
C MET A 1 -16.92 14.75 14.90
N THR A 2 -15.85 14.71 14.10
CA THR A 2 -15.70 13.75 13.01
C THR A 2 -15.36 12.41 13.64
N GLN A 3 -16.27 11.44 13.61
CA GLN A 3 -15.98 10.08 14.05
C GLN A 3 -14.86 9.53 13.17
N THR A 4 -13.67 9.36 13.74
CA THR A 4 -12.55 8.69 13.08
C THR A 4 -12.93 7.22 12.98
N VAL A 5 -13.47 6.81 11.82
CA VAL A 5 -13.79 5.41 11.55
C VAL A 5 -12.52 4.59 11.75
N GLU A 6 -12.57 3.64 12.67
CA GLU A 6 -11.48 2.76 12.99
C GLU A 6 -11.14 1.90 11.75
N VAL A 7 -9.88 2.00 11.31
CA VAL A 7 -9.36 1.19 10.20
C VAL A 7 -9.12 -0.22 10.71
N LYS A 8 -10.04 -1.14 10.41
CA LYS A 8 -9.86 -2.56 10.71
C LYS A 8 -8.93 -3.18 9.68
N LEU A 9 -7.71 -3.55 10.06
CA LEU A 9 -6.78 -4.25 9.17
C LEU A 9 -7.08 -5.75 9.07
N CYS A 10 -6.79 -6.34 7.92
CA CYS A 10 -6.82 -7.79 7.76
C CYS A 10 -5.66 -8.39 8.54
N VAL A 11 -5.98 -9.28 9.48
CA VAL A 11 -5.00 -9.97 10.33
C VAL A 11 -5.01 -11.46 9.98
N SER A 12 -3.82 -12.02 9.80
CA SER A 12 -3.62 -13.44 9.56
C SER A 12 -2.39 -13.91 10.34
N SER A 13 -2.41 -15.16 10.82
CA SER A 13 -1.25 -15.81 11.43
C SER A 13 -0.20 -16.22 10.39
N VAL A 14 -0.58 -16.24 9.11
CA VAL A 14 0.26 -16.56 7.95
C VAL A 14 0.24 -15.38 6.98
N ILE A 15 1.39 -15.02 6.41
CA ILE A 15 1.45 -13.92 5.46
C ILE A 15 0.72 -14.31 4.16
N SER A 16 -0.39 -13.63 3.89
CA SER A 16 -1.18 -13.75 2.67
C SER A 16 -1.28 -12.41 1.93
N LEU A 17 -1.30 -12.50 0.60
CA LEU A 17 -1.56 -11.35 -0.26
C LEU A 17 -3.03 -11.25 -0.68
N GLU A 18 -3.82 -12.29 -0.39
CA GLU A 18 -5.25 -12.31 -0.65
C GLU A 18 -5.95 -11.25 0.20
N CYS A 19 -6.92 -10.59 -0.41
CA CYS A 19 -7.64 -9.50 0.21
C CYS A 19 -9.13 -9.58 -0.14
N PRO A 20 -10.01 -9.22 0.80
CA PRO A 20 -11.44 -9.19 0.54
C PRO A 20 -11.77 -8.19 -0.57
N THR A 21 -12.90 -8.45 -1.23
CA THR A 21 -13.46 -7.57 -2.26
C THR A 21 -13.73 -6.18 -1.69
N ARG A 22 -13.46 -5.15 -2.50
CA ARG A 22 -13.56 -3.74 -2.11
C ARG A 22 -14.64 -3.03 -2.91
N ASN A 23 -15.09 -1.89 -2.40
CA ASN A 23 -16.07 -1.05 -3.05
C ASN A 23 -15.39 -0.19 -4.14
N SER A 24 -15.34 -0.71 -5.37
CA SER A 24 -14.77 -0.05 -6.55
C SER A 24 -15.38 1.34 -6.77
N SER A 25 -16.72 1.46 -6.71
CA SER A 25 -17.41 2.71 -7.04
C SER A 25 -17.08 3.86 -6.08
N SER A 26 -17.13 3.62 -4.77
CA SER A 26 -16.79 4.62 -3.74
C SER A 26 -15.31 5.06 -3.84
N LEU A 27 -14.43 4.10 -4.09
CA LEU A 27 -13.00 4.38 -4.31
C LEU A 27 -12.76 5.26 -5.53
N LEU A 28 -13.42 4.97 -6.66
CA LEU A 28 -13.30 5.76 -7.88
C LEU A 28 -13.81 7.19 -7.69
N GLU A 29 -14.98 7.36 -7.05
CA GLU A 29 -15.53 8.68 -6.75
C GLU A 29 -14.58 9.50 -5.87
N LYS A 30 -14.07 8.90 -4.78
CA LYS A 30 -13.09 9.55 -3.91
C LYS A 30 -11.79 9.86 -4.65
N GLY A 31 -11.33 8.95 -5.51
CA GLY A 31 -10.18 9.16 -6.37
C GLY A 31 -10.31 10.41 -7.23
N LEU A 32 -11.43 10.57 -7.94
CA LEU A 32 -11.68 11.71 -8.82
C LEU A 32 -11.78 13.03 -8.03
N ASP A 33 -12.43 13.03 -6.87
CA ASP A 33 -12.48 14.18 -5.95
C ASP A 33 -11.06 14.62 -5.53
N LEU A 34 -10.24 13.68 -5.05
CA LEU A 34 -8.86 13.93 -4.66
C LEU A 34 -7.99 14.37 -5.85
N MET A 35 -8.22 13.79 -7.03
CA MET A 35 -7.53 14.15 -8.27
C MET A 35 -7.69 15.63 -8.57
N ASN A 36 -8.93 16.11 -8.55
CA ASN A 36 -9.26 17.50 -8.83
C ASN A 36 -8.74 18.42 -7.72
N ARG A 37 -8.96 18.05 -6.45
CA ARG A 37 -8.57 18.86 -5.28
C ARG A 37 -7.06 19.11 -5.21
N TYR A 38 -6.26 18.09 -5.51
CA TYR A 38 -4.80 18.16 -5.39
C TYR A 38 -4.09 18.26 -6.75
N ASN A 39 -4.83 18.43 -7.85
CA ASN A 39 -4.30 18.48 -9.20
C ASN A 39 -3.32 17.32 -9.48
N ILE A 40 -3.77 16.09 -9.20
CA ILE A 40 -3.03 14.85 -9.45
C ILE A 40 -3.27 14.43 -10.91
N SER A 41 -2.25 13.91 -11.57
CA SER A 41 -2.40 13.37 -12.93
C SER A 41 -3.31 12.14 -12.93
N ARG A 42 -4.27 12.12 -13.86
CA ARG A 42 -5.12 10.94 -14.14
C ARG A 42 -4.31 9.65 -14.37
N TYR A 43 -3.12 9.76 -14.96
CA TYR A 43 -2.25 8.61 -15.22
C TYR A 43 -1.59 8.07 -13.95
N ASP A 44 -1.26 8.97 -13.03
CA ASP A 44 -0.59 8.61 -11.77
C ASP A 44 -1.57 8.05 -10.74
N LEU A 45 -2.85 8.38 -10.86
CA LEU A 45 -3.89 7.91 -9.97
C LEU A 45 -4.43 6.52 -10.35
N LEU A 46 -4.31 6.11 -11.63
CA LEU A 46 -4.83 4.82 -12.10
C LEU A 46 -4.26 3.64 -11.31
N GLY A 47 -2.93 3.56 -11.21
CA GLY A 47 -2.25 2.49 -10.49
C GLY A 47 -2.70 2.38 -9.03
N PRO A 48 -2.67 3.47 -8.25
CA PRO A 48 -3.20 3.52 -6.89
C PRO A 48 -4.64 3.04 -6.75
N LEU A 49 -5.57 3.49 -7.60
CA LEU A 49 -6.97 3.07 -7.51
C LEU A 49 -7.11 1.57 -7.72
N ILE A 50 -6.45 1.01 -8.72
CA ILE A 50 -6.53 -0.43 -9.01
C ILE A 50 -5.85 -1.24 -7.90
N ALA A 51 -4.69 -0.79 -7.40
CA ALA A 51 -4.00 -1.44 -6.29
C ALA A 51 -4.86 -1.44 -5.01
N LEU A 52 -5.72 -0.42 -4.89
CA LEU A 52 -6.67 -0.31 -3.80
C LEU A 52 -8.02 -0.98 -4.08
N GLY A 53 -8.15 -1.74 -5.18
CA GLY A 53 -9.27 -2.62 -5.49
C GLY A 53 -10.32 -2.05 -6.43
N ALA A 54 -10.04 -0.97 -7.15
CA ALA A 54 -10.88 -0.55 -8.26
C ALA A 54 -10.71 -1.51 -9.45
N GLU A 55 -11.81 -1.80 -10.15
CA GLU A 55 -11.75 -2.63 -11.35
C GLU A 55 -10.97 -1.92 -12.47
N PRO A 56 -9.97 -2.55 -13.10
CA PRO A 56 -9.09 -1.87 -14.08
C PRO A 56 -9.84 -1.19 -15.23
N ASN A 57 -10.88 -1.82 -15.76
CA ASN A 57 -11.67 -1.26 -16.87
C ASN A 57 -12.48 -0.05 -16.43
N GLU A 58 -13.10 -0.11 -15.25
CA GLU A 58 -13.88 0.99 -14.69
C GLU A 58 -12.98 2.18 -14.36
N ALA A 59 -11.82 1.92 -13.73
CA ALA A 59 -10.86 2.96 -13.39
C ALA A 59 -10.33 3.67 -14.64
N ARG A 60 -10.00 2.92 -15.70
CA ARG A 60 -9.56 3.51 -16.99
C ARG A 60 -10.63 4.38 -17.63
N LYS A 61 -11.89 3.89 -17.62
CA LYS A 61 -13.03 4.63 -18.17
C LYS A 61 -13.29 5.92 -17.39
N ALA A 62 -13.30 5.84 -16.06
CA ALA A 62 -13.52 6.99 -15.17
C ALA A 62 -12.43 8.06 -15.33
N LEU A 63 -11.17 7.66 -15.49
CA LEU A 63 -10.04 8.57 -15.66
C LEU A 63 -9.84 9.02 -17.12
N GLY A 64 -10.52 8.41 -18.09
CA GLY A 64 -10.33 8.68 -19.51
C GLY A 64 -8.91 8.40 -19.99
N VAL A 65 -8.29 7.31 -19.51
CA VAL A 65 -6.92 6.91 -19.84
C VAL A 65 -6.88 5.64 -20.69
N ARG A 66 -5.97 5.60 -21.66
CA ARG A 66 -5.77 4.47 -22.58
C ARG A 66 -4.36 3.90 -22.42
N ILE A 67 -4.14 3.21 -21.31
CA ILE A 67 -2.87 2.54 -21.01
C ILE A 67 -3.11 1.05 -20.70
N SER A 68 -2.13 0.24 -21.07
CA SER A 68 -2.09 -1.22 -20.91
C SER A 68 -0.74 -1.67 -20.35
N GLY A 69 -0.65 -2.93 -19.96
CA GLY A 69 0.59 -3.53 -19.41
C GLY A 69 0.52 -3.67 -17.89
N ASN A 70 1.68 -3.70 -17.23
CA ASN A 70 1.76 -3.88 -15.78
C ASN A 70 2.33 -2.62 -15.12
N ILE A 71 1.62 -2.07 -14.13
CA ILE A 71 2.15 -0.99 -13.29
C ILE A 71 2.76 -1.63 -12.05
N LYS A 72 4.10 -1.64 -11.98
CA LYS A 72 4.84 -2.06 -10.78
C LYS A 72 4.90 -0.94 -9.75
N ARG A 73 4.80 -1.30 -8.46
CA ARG A 73 4.90 -0.37 -7.33
C ARG A 73 4.05 0.90 -7.46
N PRO A 74 2.75 0.77 -7.77
CA PRO A 74 1.88 1.92 -8.05
C PRO A 74 1.80 2.91 -6.88
N ILE A 75 1.75 2.42 -5.63
CA ILE A 75 1.59 3.28 -4.46
C ILE A 75 2.94 3.88 -4.05
N GLN A 76 4.07 3.15 -4.13
CA GLN A 76 5.41 3.74 -3.96
C GLN A 76 5.67 4.86 -4.97
N THR A 77 5.39 4.60 -6.25
CA THR A 77 5.66 5.58 -7.32
C THR A 77 4.82 6.84 -7.12
N PHE A 78 3.55 6.68 -6.73
CA PHE A 78 2.68 7.78 -6.36
C PHE A 78 3.23 8.55 -5.14
N TYR A 79 3.59 7.82 -4.09
CA TYR A 79 4.13 8.40 -2.87
C TYR A 79 5.38 9.25 -3.13
N GLU A 80 6.37 8.69 -3.84
CA GLU A 80 7.62 9.38 -4.12
C GLU A 80 7.44 10.62 -4.99
N ARG A 81 6.56 10.54 -5.99
CA ARG A 81 6.27 11.66 -6.88
C ARG A 81 5.57 12.81 -6.16
N TYR A 82 4.55 12.50 -5.38
CA TYR A 82 3.70 13.52 -4.80
C TYR A 82 4.21 14.04 -3.45
N ARG A 83 5.04 13.29 -2.71
CA ARG A 83 5.59 13.78 -1.43
C ARG A 83 6.47 15.01 -1.61
N GLY A 84 7.23 15.08 -2.71
CA GLY A 84 8.07 16.23 -3.03
C GLY A 84 7.27 17.47 -3.44
N ARG A 85 6.06 17.28 -3.97
CA ARG A 85 5.20 18.38 -4.46
C ARG A 85 4.18 18.86 -3.43
N LEU A 86 3.58 17.94 -2.67
CA LEU A 86 2.45 18.20 -1.77
C LEU A 86 2.83 18.09 -0.28
N GLY A 87 4.04 17.61 0.04
CA GLY A 87 4.44 17.23 1.39
C GLY A 87 3.98 15.81 1.74
N GLU A 88 4.72 15.16 2.65
CA GLU A 88 4.46 13.78 3.06
C GLU A 88 3.08 13.61 3.71
N ASP A 89 2.75 14.47 4.67
CA ASP A 89 1.48 14.41 5.42
C ASP A 89 0.26 14.49 4.50
N THR A 90 0.32 15.34 3.48
CA THR A 90 -0.75 15.47 2.47
C THR A 90 -0.92 14.18 1.69
N VAL A 91 0.19 13.55 1.27
CA VAL A 91 0.14 12.28 0.52
C VAL A 91 -0.34 11.13 1.38
N VAL A 92 0.12 11.05 2.63
CA VAL A 92 -0.38 10.07 3.61
C VAL A 92 -1.89 10.24 3.77
N LYS A 93 -2.38 11.47 3.95
CA LYS A 93 -3.81 11.78 4.05
C LYS A 93 -4.59 11.34 2.81
N ILE A 94 -4.09 11.64 1.61
CA ILE A 94 -4.69 11.20 0.34
C ILE A 94 -4.84 9.67 0.32
N LEU A 95 -3.76 8.93 0.60
CA LEU A 95 -3.80 7.47 0.61
C LEU A 95 -4.77 6.93 1.67
N TYR A 96 -4.81 7.56 2.85
CA TYR A 96 -5.73 7.21 3.92
C TYR A 96 -7.20 7.41 3.51
N GLU A 97 -7.52 8.51 2.84
CA GLU A 97 -8.85 8.77 2.29
C GLU A 97 -9.24 7.73 1.23
N LEU A 98 -8.30 7.31 0.38
CA LEU A 98 -8.52 6.24 -0.59
C LEU A 98 -8.76 4.88 0.08
N TYR A 99 -7.96 4.50 1.09
CA TYR A 99 -8.19 3.27 1.86
C TYR A 99 -9.58 3.26 2.48
N ARG A 100 -10.00 4.35 3.13
CA ARG A 100 -11.33 4.45 3.73
C ARG A 100 -12.44 4.34 2.68
N ALA A 101 -12.26 4.94 1.51
CA ALA A 101 -13.23 4.87 0.43
C ALA A 101 -13.35 3.48 -0.21
N ALA A 102 -12.24 2.72 -0.26
CA ALA A 102 -12.26 1.34 -0.73
C ALA A 102 -13.12 0.42 0.14
N GLY A 103 -13.22 0.71 1.45
CA GLY A 103 -14.08 -0.04 2.37
C GLY A 103 -13.74 -1.53 2.46
N GLY A 104 -14.75 -2.35 2.79
CA GLY A 104 -14.65 -3.80 2.95
C GLY A 104 -14.68 -4.25 4.42
N GLU A 105 -14.67 -5.58 4.63
CA GLU A 105 -14.66 -6.17 5.98
C GLU A 105 -13.38 -5.87 6.77
N CYS A 106 -12.26 -5.74 6.05
CA CYS A 106 -10.97 -5.33 6.57
C CYS A 106 -10.12 -4.71 5.46
N LEU A 107 -9.17 -3.87 5.85
CA LEU A 107 -8.24 -3.19 4.96
C LEU A 107 -6.97 -4.01 4.76
N CYS A 108 -6.57 -4.08 3.50
CA CYS A 108 -5.36 -4.72 3.03
C CYS A 108 -4.40 -3.66 2.50
N PRO A 109 -3.43 -3.22 3.29
CA PRO A 109 -2.53 -2.15 2.87
C PRO A 109 -1.67 -2.55 1.67
N VAL A 110 -1.30 -1.58 0.87
CA VAL A 110 -0.37 -1.62 -0.26
C VAL A 110 0.66 -0.51 -0.01
N GLY A 111 1.94 -0.88 0.04
CA GLY A 111 3.00 -0.04 0.59
C GLY A 111 3.33 1.20 -0.26
N PRO A 112 4.16 2.14 0.23
CA PRO A 112 5.00 2.01 1.42
C PRO A 112 4.32 2.42 2.72
N ILE A 113 3.10 2.96 2.66
CA ILE A 113 2.38 3.46 3.82
C ILE A 113 1.31 2.46 4.22
N VAL A 114 1.36 2.05 5.48
CA VAL A 114 0.44 1.08 6.05
C VAL A 114 -0.29 1.70 7.24
N PRO A 115 -1.57 2.09 7.07
CA PRO A 115 -2.37 2.60 8.18
C PRO A 115 -2.82 1.45 9.08
N PHE A 116 -2.57 1.52 10.39
CA PHE A 116 -3.00 0.45 11.34
C PHE A 116 -3.69 1.01 12.60
N GLY A 117 -4.02 2.30 12.59
CA GLY A 117 -4.87 2.95 13.60
C GLY A 117 -5.21 4.39 13.17
N PRO A 118 -6.19 5.06 13.81
CA PRO A 118 -6.74 6.34 13.35
C PRO A 118 -5.73 7.42 12.96
N ASP A 119 -4.64 7.53 13.72
CA ASP A 119 -3.52 8.45 13.50
C ASP A 119 -2.17 7.72 13.53
N ARG A 120 -2.17 6.41 13.24
CA ARG A 120 -1.00 5.53 13.33
C ARG A 120 -0.74 4.83 12.01
N TYR A 121 0.49 4.93 11.52
CA TYR A 121 0.90 4.27 10.28
C TYR A 121 2.39 3.89 10.28
N LEU A 122 2.69 2.81 9.57
CA LEU A 122 4.06 2.41 9.24
C LEU A 122 4.38 3.00 7.88
N VAL A 123 5.58 3.53 7.72
CA VAL A 123 6.07 4.00 6.42
C VAL A 123 7.48 3.52 6.18
N GLN A 124 7.72 2.98 4.99
CA GLN A 124 9.07 2.77 4.48
C GLN A 124 9.49 3.98 3.65
N ARG A 125 10.55 4.66 4.09
CA ARG A 125 11.22 5.75 3.36
C ARG A 125 12.56 5.26 2.83
N PRO A 126 13.22 6.00 1.91
CA PRO A 126 14.58 5.65 1.50
C PRO A 126 15.58 5.59 2.65
N SER A 127 15.35 6.35 3.72
CA SER A 127 16.23 6.45 4.90
C SER A 127 15.95 5.42 5.99
N GLY A 128 14.95 4.55 5.84
CA GLY A 128 14.57 3.60 6.89
C GLY A 128 13.07 3.36 7.01
N ILE A 129 12.69 2.69 8.10
CA ILE A 129 11.29 2.39 8.42
C ILE A 129 10.90 3.19 9.66
N TYR A 130 9.73 3.81 9.59
CA TYR A 130 9.23 4.69 10.64
C TYR A 130 7.85 4.22 11.10
N LEU A 131 7.66 4.30 12.41
CA LEU A 131 6.38 4.20 13.09
C LEU A 131 5.91 5.62 13.39
N CYS A 132 4.84 6.05 12.72
CA CYS A 132 4.30 7.39 12.88
C CYS A 132 2.99 7.36 13.65
N GLU A 133 2.86 8.26 14.62
CA GLU A 133 1.71 8.40 15.52
C GLU A 133 1.49 9.88 15.87
N SER A 134 0.27 10.38 15.64
CA SER A 134 -0.14 11.75 15.99
C SER A 134 0.84 12.83 15.52
N GLY A 135 1.35 12.69 14.29
CA GLY A 135 2.28 13.64 13.66
C GLY A 135 3.76 13.48 14.05
N ASN A 136 4.10 12.52 14.91
CA ASN A 136 5.48 12.20 15.26
C ASN A 136 5.89 10.86 14.66
N CYS A 137 7.09 10.78 14.09
CA CYS A 137 7.63 9.55 13.52
C CYS A 137 8.87 9.09 14.28
N ARG A 138 8.83 7.87 14.81
CA ARG A 138 9.97 7.19 15.42
C ARG A 138 10.57 6.23 14.40
N GLU A 139 11.89 6.29 14.22
CA GLU A 139 12.61 5.29 13.43
C GLU A 139 12.59 3.93 14.15
N ILE A 140 12.23 2.88 13.42
CA ILE A 140 12.21 1.50 13.92
C ILE A 140 13.18 0.58 13.17
N ALA A 141 13.73 1.04 12.05
CA ALA A 141 14.86 0.42 11.35
C ALA A 141 15.60 1.49 10.53
N PRO A 142 16.94 1.52 10.57
CA PRO A 142 17.75 2.52 9.85
C PRO A 142 17.87 2.23 8.34
N GLU A 143 17.45 1.05 7.90
CA GLU A 143 17.48 0.64 6.50
C GLU A 143 16.09 0.21 6.02
N PRO A 144 15.69 0.56 4.79
CA PRO A 144 14.46 0.06 4.21
C PRO A 144 14.57 -1.43 3.90
N ILE A 145 13.43 -2.11 3.89
CA ILE A 145 13.37 -3.50 3.46
C ILE A 145 13.32 -3.58 1.94
N ALA A 146 14.30 -4.27 1.36
CA ALA A 146 14.32 -4.60 -0.06
C ALA A 146 13.59 -5.94 -0.30
N LEU A 147 12.47 -5.86 -1.03
CA LEU A 147 11.72 -7.03 -1.50
C LEU A 147 11.93 -7.26 -2.99
N TYR A 148 11.93 -8.55 -3.35
CA TYR A 148 12.12 -9.02 -4.71
C TYR A 148 10.93 -9.86 -5.15
N ASP A 149 10.54 -9.67 -6.40
CA ASP A 149 9.44 -10.39 -7.03
C ASP A 149 9.91 -11.84 -7.26
N HIS A 150 9.11 -12.81 -6.86
CA HIS A 150 9.46 -14.23 -6.95
C HIS A 150 8.22 -15.00 -7.46
N PRO A 151 8.39 -16.08 -8.26
CA PRO A 151 7.24 -16.84 -8.76
C PRO A 151 6.27 -17.32 -7.67
N GLN A 152 6.81 -17.61 -6.48
CA GLN A 152 6.03 -18.06 -5.31
C GLN A 152 5.54 -16.92 -4.41
N GLY A 153 5.69 -15.66 -4.83
CA GLY A 153 5.26 -14.47 -4.06
C GLY A 153 6.31 -13.37 -4.04
N CYS A 154 6.88 -13.11 -2.86
CA CYS A 154 7.97 -12.15 -2.67
C CYS A 154 8.98 -12.70 -1.69
N GLN A 155 10.21 -12.20 -1.81
CA GLN A 155 11.36 -12.69 -1.06
C GLN A 155 12.21 -11.55 -0.50
N LEU A 156 12.76 -11.77 0.70
CA LEU A 156 13.93 -11.08 1.24
C LEU A 156 15.18 -11.86 0.83
N TYR A 157 16.26 -11.21 0.40
CA TYR A 157 17.51 -11.93 0.08
C TYR A 157 18.53 -11.95 1.20
N ASN A 158 18.41 -11.08 2.20
CA ASN A 158 19.32 -11.08 3.34
C ASN A 158 18.55 -10.91 4.66
N PRO A 159 18.27 -12.00 5.40
CA PRO A 159 18.44 -13.40 4.99
C PRO A 159 17.47 -13.80 3.88
N ALA A 160 17.82 -14.86 3.12
CA ALA A 160 16.96 -15.40 2.07
C ALA A 160 15.68 -16.00 2.68
N LEU A 161 14.54 -15.35 2.49
CA LEU A 161 13.27 -15.76 3.06
C LEU A 161 12.12 -15.47 2.10
N GLN A 162 11.45 -16.53 1.65
CA GLN A 162 10.14 -16.40 1.01
C GLN A 162 9.14 -15.89 2.06
N ILE A 163 8.42 -14.81 1.79
CA ILE A 163 7.53 -14.19 2.77
C ILE A 163 6.14 -14.82 2.73
N VAL A 164 5.57 -14.96 1.53
CA VAL A 164 4.19 -15.42 1.35
C VAL A 164 4.06 -16.89 1.77
N GLY A 165 3.05 -17.19 2.56
CA GLY A 165 2.80 -18.54 3.10
C GLY A 165 3.57 -18.86 4.38
N GLN A 166 4.46 -17.97 4.86
CA GLN A 166 5.15 -18.18 6.13
C GLN A 166 4.33 -17.70 7.33
N PRO A 167 4.46 -18.35 8.51
CA PRO A 167 3.91 -17.83 9.75
C PRO A 167 4.51 -16.46 10.10
N VAL A 168 3.67 -15.52 10.55
CA VAL A 168 4.11 -14.16 10.92
C VAL A 168 5.21 -14.19 11.97
N ALA A 169 5.10 -15.07 12.98
CA ALA A 169 6.11 -15.21 14.04
C ALA A 169 7.50 -15.65 13.52
N VAL A 170 7.54 -16.53 12.50
CA VAL A 170 8.80 -16.97 11.89
C VAL A 170 9.47 -15.80 11.18
N VAL A 171 8.69 -15.02 10.42
CA VAL A 171 9.19 -13.84 9.71
C VAL A 171 9.63 -12.75 10.68
N ALA A 172 8.87 -12.48 11.74
CA ALA A 172 9.23 -11.54 12.80
C ALA A 172 10.55 -11.94 13.48
N GLY A 173 10.77 -13.24 13.74
CA GLY A 173 12.05 -13.75 14.25
C GLY A 173 13.25 -13.42 13.35
N GLN A 174 13.08 -13.49 12.02
CA GLN A 174 14.10 -13.12 11.04
C GLN A 174 14.31 -11.59 10.99
N LEU A 175 13.24 -10.81 11.03
CA LEU A 175 13.32 -9.34 11.09
C LEU A 175 14.03 -8.84 12.35
N LYS A 176 13.90 -9.55 13.47
CA LYS A 176 14.65 -9.25 14.70
C LYS A 176 16.17 -9.38 14.49
N ALA A 177 16.62 -10.34 13.68
CA ALA A 177 18.03 -10.47 13.31
C ALA A 177 18.53 -9.29 12.46
N LEU A 178 17.62 -8.64 11.72
CA LEU A 178 17.87 -7.40 10.98
C LEU A 178 17.78 -6.13 11.84
N LYS A 179 17.72 -6.27 13.17
CA LYS A 179 17.67 -5.15 14.14
C LYS A 179 16.47 -4.23 13.96
N ILE A 180 15.35 -4.75 13.43
CA ILE A 180 14.08 -4.02 13.41
C ILE A 180 13.51 -4.01 14.83
N ALA A 181 13.19 -2.82 15.34
CA ALA A 181 12.71 -2.62 16.71
C ALA A 181 11.29 -3.17 16.93
N GLU A 182 10.43 -3.12 15.90
CA GLU A 182 9.03 -3.59 15.92
C GLU A 182 8.81 -4.73 14.89
N PRO A 183 9.46 -5.89 15.05
CA PRO A 183 9.50 -6.92 14.03
C PRO A 183 8.12 -7.53 13.73
N ASP A 184 7.28 -7.72 14.74
CA ASP A 184 5.94 -8.30 14.57
C ASP A 184 5.03 -7.38 13.75
N LEU A 185 5.03 -6.07 14.05
CA LEU A 185 4.24 -5.08 13.29
C LEU A 185 4.70 -5.02 11.83
N VAL A 186 6.01 -5.03 11.59
CA VAL A 186 6.58 -5.01 10.24
C VAL A 186 6.22 -6.30 9.49
N ALA A 187 6.35 -7.46 10.12
CA ALA A 187 6.01 -8.74 9.51
C ALA A 187 4.52 -8.85 9.18
N GLN A 188 3.66 -8.39 10.10
CA GLN A 188 2.21 -8.51 9.97
C GLN A 188 1.61 -7.53 8.96
N TYR A 189 2.15 -6.30 8.89
CA TYR A 189 1.49 -5.22 8.16
C TYR A 189 2.33 -4.66 7.02
N LEU A 190 3.60 -4.35 7.26
CA LEU A 190 4.44 -3.68 6.26
C LEU A 190 4.90 -4.62 5.15
N LEU A 191 5.41 -5.81 5.50
CA LEU A 191 5.91 -6.78 4.51
C LEU A 191 4.83 -7.20 3.49
N PRO A 192 3.61 -7.60 3.90
CA PRO A 192 2.57 -7.96 2.94
C PRO A 192 2.19 -6.77 2.05
N ALA A 193 2.18 -5.55 2.59
CA ALA A 193 1.85 -4.35 1.84
C ALA A 193 2.90 -4.01 0.78
N LEU A 194 4.19 -4.04 1.14
CA LEU A 194 5.29 -3.86 0.20
C LEU A 194 5.28 -4.95 -0.88
N CYS A 195 4.93 -6.18 -0.51
CA CYS A 195 4.83 -7.30 -1.43
C CYS A 195 3.68 -7.13 -2.45
N ARG A 196 2.49 -6.67 -2.00
CA ARG A 196 1.37 -6.32 -2.90
C ARG A 196 1.76 -5.21 -3.87
N ASP A 197 2.43 -4.17 -3.38
CA ASP A 197 2.87 -3.05 -4.23
C ASP A 197 3.93 -3.51 -5.24
N LEU A 198 4.88 -4.36 -4.81
CA LEU A 198 5.91 -4.93 -5.67
C LEU A 198 5.32 -5.76 -6.82
N ARG A 199 4.29 -6.57 -6.54
CA ARG A 199 3.60 -7.33 -7.59
C ARG A 199 3.00 -6.42 -8.65
N GLY A 200 2.51 -5.25 -8.21
CA GLY A 200 1.90 -4.26 -9.08
C GLY A 200 0.48 -4.63 -9.47
N VAL A 201 -0.01 -3.99 -10.52
CA VAL A 201 -1.36 -4.21 -11.05
C VAL A 201 -1.34 -4.40 -12.55
N GLU A 202 -2.07 -5.42 -13.02
CA GLU A 202 -2.20 -5.71 -14.43
C GLU A 202 -3.34 -4.88 -15.04
N LEU A 203 -2.96 -4.02 -15.99
CA LEU A 203 -3.88 -3.35 -16.89
C LEU A 203 -4.04 -4.27 -18.12
N LYS A 204 -4.97 -5.21 -18.03
CA LYS A 204 -5.34 -6.10 -19.15
C LYS A 204 -5.44 -5.30 -20.46
N THR A 205 -5.14 -5.96 -21.58
CA THR A 205 -5.16 -5.35 -22.92
C THR A 205 -6.46 -4.58 -23.16
N PHE A 206 -6.36 -3.43 -23.81
CA PHE A 206 -7.54 -2.64 -24.17
C PHE A 206 -8.27 -3.36 -25.29
N GLU A 207 -9.46 -3.89 -25.02
CA GLU A 207 -10.34 -4.41 -26.06
C GLU A 207 -11.04 -3.21 -26.72
N PHE A 208 -10.78 -3.01 -28.01
CA PHE A 208 -11.50 -2.04 -28.81
C PHE A 208 -12.92 -2.59 -29.02
N PHE A 209 -13.93 -1.95 -28.41
CA PHE A 209 -15.33 -2.11 -28.79
C PHE A 209 -15.81 -0.82 -29.44
#